data_AF-A0A3D1SJL5-F1
#
_entry.id   AF-A0A3D1SJL5-F1
#
_cell.length_a   1.000
_cell.length_b   1.000
_cell.length_c   1.000
_cell.angle_alpha   90.00
_cell.angle_beta   90.00
_cell.angle_gamma   90.00
#
_symmetry.space_group_name_H-M   'P 1'
#
loop_
_entity.id
_entity.type
_entity.pdbx_description
1 polymer ?
#
loop_
_entity_poly.entity_id
_entity_poly.type
_entity_poly.pdbx_seq_one_letter_code
_entity_poly.pdbx_strand_id
1 'polypeptide(L)'
;MTLISLTDCCRLLAIDPKTLRRWLDLAHVPLLPHPTDARIKGISASQLHQVATAHRRWLAAVPEAAPPPVPISLPQEPSPLSGELIDVLQTIPELSAQIVVLQHRLAEVTLLLPVPASASPAQEESAAMVAEPAPVSATSRSRSATSSSAKRLRAPAHVLPLVEYGTHGGYVIICPEHGLLTFEPDSTDWFTWLATRSSFRFVSQSGRFTAHREFRRVPGCAWRAHRQIHNHTYNIRLGSTESLTIAALEQAAAELQTYLA
;
A
#
# COMPACT_ATOMS: atom_id res chain seq x y z
N MET A 1 7.42 -40.39 6.32
CA MET A 1 7.30 -39.10 5.61
C MET A 1 6.78 -38.07 6.58
N THR A 2 7.63 -37.15 7.03
CA THR A 2 7.25 -36.09 7.98
C THR A 2 6.51 -34.99 7.20
N LEU A 3 5.22 -34.84 7.48
CA LEU A 3 4.42 -33.72 6.99
C LEU A 3 4.56 -32.57 7.98
N ILE A 4 4.84 -31.37 7.47
CA ILE A 4 4.99 -30.15 8.26
C ILE A 4 3.71 -29.34 8.11
N SER A 5 3.13 -28.87 9.22
CA SER A 5 1.94 -28.04 9.18
C SER A 5 2.21 -26.71 8.46
N LEU A 6 1.20 -26.11 7.83
CA LEU A 6 1.36 -24.80 7.19
C LEU A 6 1.79 -23.71 8.18
N THR A 7 1.36 -23.79 9.43
CA THR A 7 1.74 -22.85 10.48
C THR A 7 3.24 -22.95 10.78
N ASP A 8 3.77 -24.16 10.87
CA ASP A 8 5.20 -24.38 11.10
C ASP A 8 6.03 -24.03 9.87
N CYS A 9 5.51 -24.27 8.66
CA CYS A 9 6.13 -23.79 7.42
C CYS A 9 6.26 -22.26 7.40
N CYS A 10 5.22 -21.53 7.83
CA CYS A 10 5.26 -20.07 7.93
C CYS A 10 6.32 -19.60 8.93
N ARG A 11 6.47 -20.31 10.06
CA ARG A 11 7.50 -20.03 11.07
C ARG A 11 8.91 -20.29 10.54
N LEU A 12 9.14 -21.43 9.89
CA LEU A 12 10.44 -21.81 9.34
C LEU A 12 10.91 -20.86 8.22
N LEU A 13 9.98 -20.34 7.44
CA LEU A 13 10.25 -19.41 6.34
C LEU A 13 10.16 -17.93 6.75
N ALA A 14 9.72 -17.63 7.98
CA ALA A 14 9.40 -16.28 8.46
C ALA A 14 8.50 -15.49 7.47
N ILE A 15 7.45 -16.15 6.93
CA ILE A 15 6.52 -15.55 5.97
C ILE A 15 5.07 -15.61 6.45
N ASP A 16 4.27 -14.66 5.96
CA ASP A 16 2.82 -14.63 6.19
C ASP A 16 2.12 -15.83 5.49
N PRO A 17 1.07 -16.40 6.10
CA PRO A 17 0.30 -17.50 5.52
C PRO A 17 -0.30 -17.21 4.14
N LYS A 18 -0.57 -15.95 3.75
CA LYS A 18 -1.03 -15.61 2.40
C LYS A 18 0.11 -15.73 1.39
N THR A 19 1.32 -15.33 1.79
CA THR A 19 2.52 -15.46 0.96
C THR A 19 2.83 -16.93 0.72
N LEU A 20 2.81 -17.76 1.78
CA LEU A 20 3.01 -19.21 1.65
C LEU A 20 1.97 -19.85 0.71
N ARG A 21 0.68 -19.52 0.87
CA ARG A 21 -0.37 -20.06 -0.04
C ARG A 21 -0.12 -19.68 -1.50
N ARG A 22 0.22 -18.42 -1.75
CA ARG A 22 0.53 -17.95 -3.11
C ARG A 22 1.71 -18.70 -3.71
N TRP A 23 2.73 -19.00 -2.92
CA TRP A 23 3.90 -19.76 -3.38
C TRP A 23 3.54 -21.21 -3.70
N LEU A 24 2.72 -21.84 -2.85
CA LEU A 24 2.23 -23.19 -3.09
C LEU A 24 1.36 -23.28 -4.34
N ASP A 25 0.51 -22.27 -4.58
CA ASP A 25 -0.30 -22.17 -5.80
C ASP A 25 0.59 -22.04 -7.05
N LEU A 26 1.65 -21.23 -7.00
CA LEU A 26 2.59 -21.04 -8.11
C LEU A 26 3.43 -22.30 -8.38
N ALA A 27 3.85 -22.99 -7.32
CA ALA A 27 4.66 -24.20 -7.41
C ALA A 27 3.81 -25.47 -7.66
N HIS A 28 2.49 -25.35 -7.77
CA HIS A 28 1.55 -26.46 -7.95
C HIS A 28 1.74 -27.57 -6.90
N VAL A 29 2.07 -27.19 -5.66
CA VAL A 29 2.32 -28.15 -4.58
C VAL A 29 0.99 -28.54 -3.91
N PRO A 30 0.59 -29.82 -3.95
CA PRO A 30 -0.66 -30.25 -3.34
C PRO A 30 -0.54 -30.25 -1.81
N LEU A 31 -1.57 -29.71 -1.16
CA LEU A 31 -1.71 -29.74 0.30
C LEU A 31 -2.21 -31.11 0.75
N LEU A 32 -1.42 -31.79 1.59
CA LEU A 32 -1.78 -33.10 2.14
C LEU A 32 -2.37 -32.93 3.55
N PRO A 33 -3.37 -33.73 3.93
CA PRO A 33 -3.87 -33.76 5.31
C PRO A 33 -2.77 -34.27 6.25
N HIS A 34 -2.56 -33.58 7.37
CA HIS A 34 -1.54 -33.94 8.36
C HIS A 34 -1.94 -35.24 9.09
N PRO A 35 -0.99 -36.16 9.40
CA PRO A 35 -1.31 -37.46 9.98
C PRO A 35 -1.91 -37.38 11.40
N THR A 36 -1.59 -36.32 12.15
CA THR A 36 -2.10 -36.09 13.50
C THR A 36 -3.50 -35.46 13.52
N ASP A 37 -3.87 -34.71 12.47
CA ASP A 37 -5.17 -34.03 12.37
C ASP A 37 -5.50 -33.76 10.90
N ALA A 38 -6.54 -34.44 10.40
CA ALA A 38 -7.01 -34.32 9.01
C ALA A 38 -7.54 -32.91 8.67
N ARG A 39 -7.83 -32.06 9.67
CA ARG A 39 -8.24 -30.67 9.46
C ARG A 39 -7.04 -29.76 9.16
N ILE A 40 -5.83 -30.18 9.51
CA ILE A 40 -4.60 -29.43 9.30
C ILE A 40 -4.03 -29.81 7.94
N LYS A 41 -3.85 -28.79 7.10
CA LYS A 41 -3.14 -28.94 5.82
C LYS A 41 -1.64 -28.82 6.07
N GLY A 42 -0.88 -29.71 5.47
CA GLY A 42 0.57 -29.73 5.54
C GLY A 42 1.20 -30.05 4.19
N ILE A 43 2.52 -29.85 4.13
CA ILE A 43 3.35 -30.19 2.96
C ILE A 43 4.55 -31.00 3.44
N SER A 44 5.16 -31.78 2.56
CA SER A 44 6.37 -32.52 2.92
C SER A 44 7.58 -31.59 3.11
N ALA A 45 8.56 -32.02 3.90
CA ALA A 45 9.82 -31.30 4.04
C ALA A 45 10.53 -31.06 2.68
N SER A 46 10.44 -32.03 1.75
CA SER A 46 10.99 -31.90 0.40
C SER A 46 10.29 -30.82 -0.44
N GLN A 47 8.96 -30.75 -0.35
CA GLN A 47 8.16 -29.72 -1.03
C GLN A 47 8.44 -28.33 -0.45
N LEU A 48 8.55 -28.22 0.87
CA LEU A 48 8.92 -26.97 1.54
C LEU A 48 10.30 -26.49 1.06
N HIS A 49 11.27 -27.39 0.95
CA HIS A 49 12.60 -27.06 0.45
C HIS A 49 12.57 -26.59 -1.01
N GLN A 50 11.80 -27.26 -1.88
CA GLN A 50 11.62 -26.86 -3.27
C GLN A 50 10.99 -25.46 -3.41
N VAL A 51 10.02 -25.12 -2.56
CA VAL A 51 9.39 -23.79 -2.54
C VAL A 51 10.39 -22.74 -2.04
N ALA A 52 11.19 -23.07 -1.02
CA ALA A 52 12.19 -22.18 -0.46
C ALA A 52 13.30 -21.84 -1.48
N THR A 53 13.80 -22.83 -2.21
CA THR A 53 14.81 -22.64 -3.26
C THR A 53 14.25 -21.84 -4.44
N ALA A 54 13.04 -22.16 -4.90
CA ALA A 54 12.38 -21.42 -5.99
C ALA A 54 12.19 -19.93 -5.67
N HIS A 55 11.95 -19.59 -4.40
CA HIS A 55 11.76 -18.21 -3.94
C HIS A 55 13.01 -17.58 -3.31
N ARG A 56 14.19 -18.20 -3.48
CA ARG A 56 15.50 -17.75 -2.98
C ARG A 56 15.48 -17.36 -1.49
N ARG A 57 14.79 -18.15 -0.66
CA ARG A 57 14.77 -17.97 0.80
C ARG A 57 15.64 -19.01 1.48
N TRP A 58 16.48 -18.53 2.39
CA TRP A 58 17.25 -19.38 3.27
C TRP A 58 16.30 -20.05 4.26
N LEU A 59 16.09 -21.35 4.11
CA LEU A 59 15.37 -22.15 5.10
C LEU A 59 16.34 -22.40 6.25
N ALA A 60 16.11 -21.81 7.43
CA ALA A 60 16.85 -22.22 8.61
C ALA A 60 16.63 -23.74 8.74
N ALA A 61 17.73 -24.50 8.76
CA ALA A 61 17.71 -25.95 8.66
C ALA A 61 16.56 -26.52 9.50
N VAL A 62 15.66 -27.26 8.84
CA VAL A 62 14.61 -28.02 9.55
C VAL A 62 15.34 -28.80 10.63
N PRO A 63 14.88 -28.79 11.90
CA PRO A 63 15.39 -29.70 12.90
C PRO A 63 14.98 -31.10 12.44
N GLU A 64 15.81 -31.73 11.62
CA GLU A 64 15.76 -33.15 11.39
C GLU A 64 15.98 -33.78 12.75
N ALA A 65 14.96 -34.53 13.20
CA ALA A 65 14.92 -35.17 14.49
C ALA A 65 16.27 -35.83 14.78
N ALA A 66 16.84 -35.50 15.93
CA ALA A 66 18.15 -35.94 16.39
C ALA A 66 18.44 -37.39 15.97
N PRO A 67 19.46 -37.65 15.13
CA PRO A 67 19.93 -39.01 14.96
C PRO A 67 20.49 -39.49 16.31
N PRO A 68 20.38 -40.79 16.62
CA PRO A 68 20.85 -41.35 17.89
C PRO A 68 22.34 -41.04 18.08
N PRO A 69 22.82 -40.95 19.34
CA PRO A 69 24.21 -40.58 19.63
C PRO A 69 25.15 -41.64 19.07
N VAL A 70 25.75 -41.36 17.92
CA VAL A 70 26.88 -42.13 17.39
C VAL A 70 28.15 -41.62 18.09
N PRO A 71 29.01 -42.53 18.59
CA PRO A 71 30.14 -42.18 19.43
C PRO A 71 31.20 -41.40 18.64
N ILE A 72 31.73 -40.39 19.32
CA ILE A 72 32.79 -39.46 18.91
C ILE A 72 33.99 -40.22 18.34
N SER A 73 34.41 -39.87 17.12
CA SER A 73 35.75 -40.14 16.61
C SER A 73 36.17 -39.09 15.56
N LEU A 74 36.95 -38.10 16.03
CA LEU A 74 38.07 -37.38 15.37
C LEU A 74 37.86 -36.63 14.02
N PRO A 75 38.70 -35.61 13.74
CA PRO A 75 38.30 -34.41 13.00
C PRO A 75 38.25 -34.61 11.49
N GLN A 76 37.09 -34.35 10.89
CA GLN A 76 36.90 -34.36 9.44
C GLN A 76 36.96 -32.93 8.91
N GLU A 77 37.78 -32.75 7.86
CA GLU A 77 38.13 -31.50 7.19
C GLU A 77 36.93 -30.59 6.82
N PRO A 78 37.15 -29.26 6.72
CA PRO A 78 36.11 -28.34 6.27
C PRO A 78 35.73 -28.62 4.82
N SER A 79 34.46 -28.97 4.61
CA SER A 79 33.82 -29.09 3.31
C SER A 79 34.16 -27.89 2.40
N PRO A 80 34.46 -28.10 1.11
CA PRO A 80 34.80 -27.03 0.20
C PRO A 80 33.58 -26.12 0.03
N LEU A 81 33.71 -24.90 0.52
CA LEU A 81 32.74 -23.83 0.35
C LEU A 81 32.52 -23.65 -1.16
N SER A 82 31.31 -23.94 -1.62
CA SER A 82 30.90 -24.02 -3.03
C SER A 82 31.55 -22.94 -3.88
N GLY A 83 32.25 -23.32 -4.96
CA GLY A 83 32.97 -22.39 -5.85
C GLY A 83 32.11 -21.23 -6.38
N GLU A 84 30.79 -21.42 -6.49
CA GLU A 84 29.85 -20.34 -6.83
C GLU A 84 29.79 -19.22 -5.77
N LEU A 85 29.92 -19.54 -4.48
CA LEU A 85 29.95 -18.50 -3.43
C LEU A 85 31.26 -17.70 -3.48
N ILE A 86 32.36 -18.36 -3.85
CA ILE A 86 33.66 -17.69 -4.02
C ILE A 86 33.59 -16.77 -5.24
N ASP A 87 33.02 -17.22 -6.35
CA ASP A 87 32.84 -16.42 -7.57
C ASP A 87 31.92 -15.21 -7.31
N VAL A 88 30.79 -15.42 -6.62
CA VAL A 88 29.90 -14.32 -6.21
C VAL A 88 30.64 -13.33 -5.30
N LEU A 89 31.41 -13.79 -4.32
CA LEU A 89 32.21 -12.90 -3.47
C LEU A 89 33.26 -12.10 -4.27
N GLN A 90 33.80 -12.67 -5.34
CA GLN A 90 34.76 -11.98 -6.22
C GLN A 90 34.09 -10.95 -7.15
N THR A 91 32.80 -11.09 -7.47
CA THR A 91 32.05 -10.10 -8.26
C THR A 91 31.61 -8.85 -7.48
N ILE A 92 31.55 -8.93 -6.14
CA ILE A 92 31.16 -7.79 -5.27
C ILE A 92 32.08 -6.56 -5.45
N PRO A 93 33.42 -6.67 -5.43
CA PRO A 93 34.29 -5.51 -5.61
C PRO A 93 34.12 -4.89 -6.99
N GLU A 94 33.95 -5.69 -8.05
CA GLU A 94 33.73 -5.18 -9.40
C GLU A 94 32.43 -4.39 -9.53
N LEU A 95 31.32 -4.92 -8.97
CA LEU A 95 30.06 -4.20 -8.92
C LEU A 95 30.14 -2.92 -8.07
N SER A 96 30.89 -2.95 -6.96
CA SER A 96 31.09 -1.77 -6.12
C SER A 96 31.84 -0.65 -6.87
N ALA A 97 32.84 -1.01 -7.68
CA ALA A 97 33.56 -0.07 -8.52
C ALA A 97 32.67 0.55 -9.60
N GLN A 98 31.78 -0.25 -10.22
CA GLN A 98 30.81 0.26 -11.20
C GLN A 98 29.83 1.27 -10.58
N ILE A 99 29.39 1.05 -9.34
CA ILE A 99 28.53 2.01 -8.61
C ILE A 99 29.25 3.34 -8.40
N VAL A 100 30.52 3.32 -7.99
CA VAL A 100 31.30 4.55 -7.78
C VAL A 100 31.46 5.33 -9.08
N VAL A 101 31.73 4.65 -10.19
CA VAL A 101 31.82 5.30 -11.51
C VAL A 101 30.49 5.93 -11.93
N LEU A 102 29.36 5.24 -11.70
CA LEU A 102 28.04 5.77 -11.97
C LEU A 102 27.71 7.00 -11.11
N GLN A 103 28.05 6.96 -9.82
CA GLN A 103 27.86 8.10 -8.92
C GLN A 103 28.70 9.31 -9.36
N HIS A 104 29.95 9.09 -9.81
CA HIS A 104 30.79 10.14 -10.35
C HIS A 104 30.19 10.78 -11.61
N ARG A 105 29.72 9.95 -12.56
CA ARG A 105 29.04 10.44 -13.77
C ARG A 105 27.80 11.27 -13.44
N LEU A 106 27.00 10.86 -12.47
CA LEU A 106 25.84 11.62 -12.01
C LEU A 106 26.22 12.94 -11.34
N ALA A 107 27.29 12.97 -10.55
CA ALA A 107 27.80 14.20 -9.95
C ALA A 107 28.28 15.20 -11.02
N GLU A 108 28.98 14.74 -12.05
CA GLU A 108 29.39 15.59 -13.18
C GLU A 108 28.19 16.19 -13.92
N VAL A 109 27.15 15.39 -14.20
CA VAL A 109 25.93 15.88 -14.85
C VAL A 109 25.18 16.87 -13.96
N THR A 110 25.11 16.62 -12.64
CA THR A 110 24.41 17.50 -11.69
C THR A 110 25.05 18.88 -11.61
N LEU A 111 26.37 18.99 -11.74
CA LEU A 111 27.08 20.27 -11.79
C LEU A 111 26.84 21.06 -13.09
N LEU A 112 26.39 20.39 -14.16
CA LEU A 112 26.09 21.03 -15.45
C LEU A 112 24.62 21.45 -15.60
N LEU A 113 23.73 21.11 -14.66
CA LEU A 113 22.35 21.59 -14.65
C LEU A 113 22.27 22.97 -13.97
N PRO A 114 21.79 24.02 -14.66
CA PRO A 114 21.45 25.28 -14.01
C PRO A 114 20.29 25.05 -13.04
N VAL A 115 20.46 25.45 -11.78
CA VAL A 115 19.35 25.62 -10.84
C VAL A 115 18.47 26.76 -11.39
N PRO A 116 17.19 26.53 -11.75
CA PRO A 116 16.29 27.65 -11.97
C PRO A 116 16.05 28.33 -10.62
N ALA A 117 16.78 29.43 -10.43
CA ALA A 117 16.51 30.41 -9.40
C ALA A 117 15.03 30.85 -9.50
N SER A 118 14.41 30.98 -8.33
CA SER A 118 13.05 31.47 -8.11
C SER A 118 12.69 32.65 -9.01
N ALA A 119 11.54 32.55 -9.67
CA ALA A 119 10.84 33.69 -10.23
C ALA A 119 9.37 33.64 -9.78
N SER A 120 9.04 34.45 -8.77
CA SER A 120 7.75 35.15 -8.70
C SER A 120 7.98 36.56 -9.24
N PRO A 121 7.02 37.12 -9.99
CA PRO A 121 6.08 38.10 -9.43
C PRO A 121 4.62 37.86 -9.90
N ALA A 122 3.62 38.07 -9.03
CA ALA A 122 2.68 39.20 -9.01
C ALA A 122 1.79 39.30 -10.28
N GLN A 123 0.50 38.99 -10.21
CA GLN A 123 -0.66 39.88 -9.91
C GLN A 123 -1.43 40.28 -11.19
N GLU A 124 -2.70 40.64 -10.97
CA GLU A 124 -3.72 41.16 -11.90
C GLU A 124 -4.57 40.12 -12.65
N GLU A 125 -5.88 40.23 -12.84
CA GLU A 125 -7.06 40.84 -12.20
C GLU A 125 -8.22 40.68 -13.23
N SER A 126 -9.47 40.70 -12.77
CA SER A 126 -10.69 41.09 -13.53
C SER A 126 -11.65 40.00 -14.05
N ALA A 127 -12.70 39.81 -13.23
CA ALA A 127 -14.11 40.13 -13.53
C ALA A 127 -14.95 39.35 -14.58
N ALA A 128 -15.95 38.64 -14.03
CA ALA A 128 -17.41 38.76 -14.25
C ALA A 128 -18.06 38.61 -15.65
N MET A 129 -18.94 37.60 -15.80
CA MET A 129 -20.39 37.72 -16.12
C MET A 129 -21.01 36.32 -16.41
N VAL A 130 -21.99 35.85 -15.62
CA VAL A 130 -23.45 35.88 -15.87
C VAL A 130 -23.91 35.02 -17.07
N ALA A 131 -24.60 33.90 -16.80
CA ALA A 131 -25.95 33.56 -17.30
C ALA A 131 -26.26 32.03 -17.29
N GLU A 132 -27.14 31.62 -16.38
CA GLU A 132 -28.12 30.53 -16.54
C GLU A 132 -29.25 31.05 -17.48
N PRO A 133 -30.02 30.26 -18.30
CA PRO A 133 -30.79 29.10 -17.83
C PRO A 133 -31.02 27.88 -18.74
N ALA A 134 -31.34 26.77 -18.07
CA ALA A 134 -32.00 25.58 -18.62
C ALA A 134 -33.46 25.92 -19.03
N PRO A 135 -34.22 25.07 -19.76
CA PRO A 135 -34.75 23.84 -19.16
C PRO A 135 -35.05 22.66 -20.14
N VAL A 136 -35.65 21.61 -19.54
CA VAL A 136 -36.53 20.55 -20.04
C VAL A 136 -35.99 19.19 -20.56
N SER A 137 -36.23 18.18 -19.70
CA SER A 137 -36.98 16.94 -19.93
C SER A 137 -36.51 15.94 -21.00
N ALA A 138 -36.19 14.70 -20.59
CA ALA A 138 -37.12 13.57 -20.67
C ALA A 138 -36.43 12.21 -20.37
N THR A 139 -37.05 11.51 -19.43
CA THR A 139 -37.21 10.07 -19.25
C THR A 139 -36.65 9.15 -20.35
N SER A 140 -35.85 8.16 -19.97
CA SER A 140 -35.93 6.80 -20.54
C SER A 140 -35.41 5.76 -19.55
N ARG A 141 -36.37 5.06 -18.94
CA ARG A 141 -36.18 3.75 -18.32
C ARG A 141 -35.68 2.79 -19.38
N SER A 142 -34.60 2.09 -19.10
CA SER A 142 -34.36 0.77 -19.69
C SER A 142 -33.74 -0.12 -18.64
N ARG A 143 -34.59 -1.04 -18.13
CA ARG A 143 -34.17 -2.22 -17.41
C ARG A 143 -33.39 -3.10 -18.39
N SER A 144 -32.19 -3.52 -18.01
CA SER A 144 -31.62 -4.76 -18.51
C SER A 144 -30.88 -5.41 -17.36
N ALA A 145 -31.44 -6.54 -16.94
CA ALA A 145 -30.85 -7.45 -15.99
C ALA A 145 -29.66 -8.17 -16.64
N THR A 146 -28.88 -8.82 -15.77
CA THR A 146 -27.87 -9.85 -16.06
C THR A 146 -26.65 -9.40 -16.86
N SER A 147 -25.51 -9.27 -16.17
CA SER A 147 -24.38 -10.17 -16.43
C SER A 147 -23.24 -9.97 -15.43
N SER A 148 -22.68 -11.13 -15.08
CA SER A 148 -21.29 -11.38 -14.70
C SER A 148 -20.63 -10.51 -13.63
N SER A 149 -20.31 -11.21 -12.54
CA SER A 149 -19.14 -10.98 -11.68
C SER A 149 -17.87 -10.94 -12.55
N ALA A 150 -17.64 -9.80 -13.20
CA ALA A 150 -16.38 -9.47 -13.81
C ALA A 150 -15.41 -9.20 -12.66
N LYS A 151 -14.52 -10.17 -12.46
CA LYS A 151 -13.26 -10.08 -11.72
C LYS A 151 -12.72 -8.66 -11.86
N ARG A 152 -12.95 -7.81 -10.84
CA ARG A 152 -12.51 -6.41 -10.85
C ARG A 152 -11.02 -6.44 -11.12
N LEU A 153 -10.65 -6.03 -12.33
CA LEU A 153 -9.29 -5.64 -12.64
C LEU A 153 -8.88 -4.69 -11.52
N ARG A 154 -7.83 -5.06 -10.79
CA ARG A 154 -7.36 -4.25 -9.67
C ARG A 154 -7.05 -2.89 -10.26
N ALA A 155 -7.87 -1.92 -9.88
CA ALA A 155 -7.67 -0.55 -10.29
C ALA A 155 -6.23 -0.15 -9.91
N PRO A 156 -5.53 0.64 -10.73
CA PRO A 156 -4.22 1.18 -10.36
C PRO A 156 -4.36 1.81 -8.97
N ALA A 157 -3.32 1.70 -8.15
CA ALA A 157 -3.32 2.27 -6.82
C ALA A 157 -3.66 3.77 -6.93
N HIS A 158 -4.93 4.11 -6.71
CA HIS A 158 -5.40 5.48 -6.83
C HIS A 158 -4.72 6.25 -5.71
N VAL A 159 -3.70 7.04 -6.06
CA VAL A 159 -3.12 8.02 -5.15
C VAL A 159 -4.28 8.90 -4.71
N LEU A 160 -4.56 8.91 -3.41
CA LEU A 160 -5.67 9.69 -2.89
C LEU A 160 -5.27 11.16 -2.90
N PRO A 161 -6.17 12.06 -3.31
CA PRO A 161 -5.95 13.48 -3.09
C PRO A 161 -5.67 13.76 -1.61
N LEU A 162 -4.73 14.64 -1.34
CA LEU A 162 -4.28 15.01 -0.01
C LEU A 162 -4.76 16.41 0.32
N VAL A 163 -5.38 16.58 1.48
CA VAL A 163 -5.70 17.87 2.07
C VAL A 163 -4.81 18.01 3.29
N GLU A 164 -3.94 19.00 3.29
CA GLU A 164 -2.93 19.21 4.33
C GLU A 164 -2.97 20.64 4.87
N TYR A 165 -2.79 20.78 6.18
CA TYR A 165 -2.60 22.07 6.82
C TYR A 165 -1.18 22.60 6.53
N GLY A 166 -1.09 23.65 5.72
CA GLY A 166 0.17 24.25 5.31
C GLY A 166 0.75 25.20 6.35
N THR A 167 2.03 25.53 6.20
CA THR A 167 2.77 26.47 7.07
C THR A 167 2.23 27.90 7.02
N HIS A 168 1.43 28.23 6.01
CA HIS A 168 0.80 29.55 5.84
C HIS A 168 -0.52 29.70 6.63
N GLY A 169 -0.87 28.73 7.47
CA GLY A 169 -2.08 28.77 8.30
C GLY A 169 -3.37 28.41 7.57
N GLY A 170 -3.26 27.88 6.34
CA GLY A 170 -4.39 27.47 5.50
C GLY A 170 -4.30 26.02 5.05
N TYR A 171 -5.44 25.46 4.65
CA TYR A 171 -5.50 24.10 4.10
C TYR A 171 -5.21 24.13 2.60
N VAL A 172 -4.34 23.23 2.16
CA VAL A 172 -3.90 23.10 0.78
C VAL A 172 -4.31 21.73 0.26
N ILE A 173 -4.78 21.67 -0.99
CA ILE A 173 -5.33 20.45 -1.57
C ILE A 173 -4.42 20.02 -2.71
N ILE A 174 -3.82 18.85 -2.58
CA ILE A 174 -2.88 18.27 -3.53
C ILE A 174 -3.58 17.10 -4.21
N CYS A 175 -3.97 17.30 -5.45
CA CYS A 175 -4.47 16.25 -6.32
C CYS A 175 -3.33 15.57 -7.09
N PRO A 176 -3.37 14.24 -7.25
CA PRO A 176 -2.35 13.54 -8.05
C PRO A 176 -2.41 13.92 -9.55
N GLU A 177 -3.59 14.29 -10.04
CA GLU A 177 -3.83 14.61 -11.46
C GLU A 177 -3.48 16.06 -11.80
N HIS A 178 -3.71 16.99 -10.87
CA HIS A 178 -3.66 18.44 -11.13
C HIS A 178 -2.65 19.18 -10.24
N GLY A 179 -1.98 18.48 -9.32
CA GLY A 179 -1.07 19.10 -8.36
C GLY A 179 -1.82 19.90 -7.29
N LEU A 180 -1.26 21.05 -6.92
CA LEU A 180 -1.78 21.93 -5.88
C LEU A 180 -2.98 22.73 -6.40
N LEU A 181 -4.12 22.60 -5.73
CA LEU A 181 -5.35 23.33 -6.01
C LEU A 181 -5.45 24.53 -5.06
N THR A 182 -5.65 25.72 -5.63
CA THR A 182 -5.62 27.01 -4.93
C THR A 182 -7.01 27.59 -4.67
N PHE A 183 -8.06 26.75 -4.62
CA PHE A 183 -9.39 27.24 -4.22
C PHE A 183 -9.50 27.28 -2.69
N GLU A 184 -10.30 28.22 -2.19
CA GLU A 184 -10.50 28.42 -0.76
C GLU A 184 -11.20 27.20 -0.13
N PRO A 185 -10.73 26.70 1.03
CA PRO A 185 -11.48 25.69 1.78
C PRO A 185 -12.90 26.19 2.08
N ASP A 186 -13.88 25.29 2.11
CA ASP A 186 -15.30 25.59 2.35
C ASP A 186 -16.00 26.44 1.26
N SER A 187 -15.33 26.70 0.14
CA SER A 187 -15.94 27.33 -1.04
C SER A 187 -16.83 26.37 -1.85
N THR A 188 -17.62 26.91 -2.78
CA THR A 188 -18.40 26.11 -3.72
C THR A 188 -17.51 25.20 -4.58
N ASP A 189 -16.30 25.64 -4.93
CA ASP A 189 -15.33 24.84 -5.68
C ASP A 189 -14.84 23.64 -4.87
N TRP A 190 -14.64 23.81 -3.56
CA TRP A 190 -14.34 22.71 -2.64
C TRP A 190 -15.42 21.63 -2.66
N PHE A 191 -16.69 22.01 -2.53
CA PHE A 191 -17.79 21.05 -2.54
C PHE A 191 -17.99 20.40 -3.91
N THR A 192 -17.79 21.16 -4.99
CA THR A 192 -17.85 20.65 -6.36
C THR A 192 -16.76 19.62 -6.60
N TRP A 193 -15.55 19.91 -6.16
CA TRP A 193 -14.42 18.99 -6.21
C TRP A 193 -14.66 17.72 -5.37
N LEU A 194 -15.16 17.87 -4.13
CA LEU A 194 -15.54 16.73 -3.29
C LEU A 194 -16.64 15.88 -3.94
N ALA A 195 -17.59 16.49 -4.66
CA ALA A 195 -18.64 15.77 -5.38
C ALA A 195 -18.08 14.89 -6.50
N THR A 196 -16.96 15.27 -7.12
CA THR A 196 -16.24 14.44 -8.10
C THR A 196 -15.47 13.29 -7.43
N ARG A 197 -15.04 13.44 -6.17
CA ARG A 197 -14.18 12.47 -5.49
C ARG A 197 -14.95 11.47 -4.61
N SER A 198 -14.40 10.27 -4.49
CA SER A 198 -14.93 9.19 -3.65
C SER A 198 -14.11 8.95 -2.38
N SER A 199 -12.89 9.47 -2.32
CA SER A 199 -11.99 9.36 -1.18
C SER A 199 -10.88 10.40 -1.26
N PHE A 200 -10.39 10.84 -0.10
CA PHE A 200 -9.23 11.73 0.04
C PHE A 200 -8.59 11.53 1.41
N ARG A 201 -7.31 11.91 1.54
CA ARG A 201 -6.57 11.89 2.80
C ARG A 201 -6.58 13.29 3.41
N PHE A 202 -6.90 13.38 4.69
CA PHE A 202 -6.91 14.64 5.43
C PHE A 202 -5.83 14.62 6.50
N VAL A 203 -5.05 15.70 6.56
CA VAL A 203 -3.99 15.96 7.54
C VAL A 203 -4.23 17.34 8.11
N SER A 204 -4.65 17.39 9.37
CA SER A 204 -4.75 18.62 10.15
C SER A 204 -3.62 18.72 11.16
N GLN A 205 -3.58 19.85 11.87
CA GLN A 205 -2.69 20.04 13.02
C GLN A 205 -2.93 19.00 14.12
N SER A 206 -4.19 18.62 14.34
CA SER A 206 -4.60 17.71 15.42
C SER A 206 -4.47 16.23 15.07
N GLY A 207 -4.34 15.86 13.78
CA GLY A 207 -4.21 14.47 13.39
C GLY A 207 -4.40 14.20 11.90
N ARG A 208 -4.47 12.92 11.54
CA ARG A 208 -4.67 12.48 10.15
C ARG A 208 -5.69 11.37 10.05
N PHE A 209 -6.48 11.38 8.98
CA PHE A 209 -7.38 10.29 8.64
C PHE A 209 -7.63 10.24 7.13
N THR A 210 -8.31 9.19 6.68
CA THR A 210 -8.73 9.07 5.28
C THR A 210 -10.24 9.13 5.22
N ALA A 211 -10.77 10.09 4.47
CA ALA A 211 -12.20 10.23 4.21
C ALA A 211 -12.58 9.39 2.99
N HIS A 212 -13.74 8.74 3.07
CA HIS A 212 -14.33 8.03 1.94
C HIS A 212 -15.84 8.27 1.89
N ARG A 213 -16.38 8.31 0.68
CA ARG A 213 -17.79 8.54 0.42
C ARG A 213 -18.53 7.21 0.33
N GLU A 214 -19.53 7.02 1.20
CA GLU A 214 -20.37 5.83 1.16
C GLU A 214 -21.45 5.97 0.09
N PHE A 215 -21.25 5.24 -1.02
CA PHE A 215 -22.28 5.08 -2.04
C PHE A 215 -23.25 3.96 -1.67
N ARG A 216 -24.10 4.18 -0.67
CA ARG A 216 -25.29 3.34 -0.48
C ARG A 216 -26.50 4.04 -1.07
N ARG A 217 -26.88 3.63 -2.30
CA ARG A 217 -28.19 3.72 -3.01
C ARG A 217 -29.32 4.66 -2.47
N VAL A 218 -29.00 5.81 -1.88
CA VAL A 218 -29.91 6.76 -1.24
C VAL A 218 -29.37 8.18 -1.51
N PRO A 219 -30.22 9.17 -1.81
CA PRO A 219 -29.78 10.56 -1.93
C PRO A 219 -29.29 11.05 -0.56
N GLY A 220 -28.00 11.41 -0.48
CA GLY A 220 -27.32 11.75 0.78
C GLY A 220 -26.09 10.87 1.03
N CYS A 221 -25.19 10.79 0.04
CA CYS A 221 -23.93 10.05 0.16
C CYS A 221 -23.14 10.57 1.37
N ALA A 222 -23.15 9.81 2.46
CA ALA A 222 -22.49 10.20 3.69
C ALA A 222 -20.98 9.90 3.58
N TRP A 223 -20.18 10.85 4.02
CA TRP A 223 -18.75 10.70 4.17
C TRP A 223 -18.43 10.06 5.51
N ARG A 224 -17.40 9.22 5.50
CA ARG A 224 -16.83 8.61 6.70
C ARG A 224 -15.34 8.82 6.75
N ALA A 225 -14.87 9.30 7.89
CA ALA A 225 -13.46 9.28 8.25
C ALA A 225 -13.10 7.88 8.74
N HIS A 226 -11.97 7.35 8.29
CA HIS A 226 -11.39 6.13 8.84
C HIS A 226 -9.93 6.36 9.22
N ARG A 227 -9.52 5.76 10.33
CA ARG A 227 -8.13 5.73 10.78
C ARG A 227 -7.81 4.41 11.46
N GLN A 228 -6.63 3.87 11.15
CA GLN A 228 -6.11 2.68 11.81
C GLN A 228 -5.14 3.10 12.93
N ILE A 229 -5.44 2.67 14.16
CA ILE A 229 -4.68 2.95 15.38
C ILE A 229 -4.55 1.63 16.15
N HIS A 230 -3.34 1.23 16.56
CA HIS A 230 -3.08 0.02 17.37
C HIS A 230 -3.82 -1.24 16.89
N ASN A 231 -3.83 -1.49 15.58
CA ASN A 231 -4.53 -2.62 14.94
C ASN A 231 -6.07 -2.57 15.01
N HIS A 232 -6.65 -1.47 15.48
CA HIS A 232 -8.08 -1.17 15.45
C HIS A 232 -8.40 -0.13 14.38
N THR A 233 -9.56 -0.27 13.74
CA THR A 233 -10.06 0.70 12.76
C THR A 233 -11.17 1.52 13.39
N TYR A 234 -10.92 2.81 13.54
CA TYR A 234 -11.89 3.79 14.02
C TYR A 234 -12.55 4.46 12.83
N ASN A 235 -13.88 4.54 12.87
CA ASN A 235 -14.68 5.13 11.81
C ASN A 235 -15.63 6.18 12.40
N ILE A 236 -15.58 7.41 11.88
CA ILE A 236 -16.47 8.51 12.27
C ILE A 236 -17.30 8.91 11.06
N ARG A 237 -18.58 9.23 11.28
CA ARG A 237 -19.46 9.75 10.23
C ARG A 237 -19.29 11.27 10.14
N LEU A 238 -18.96 11.76 8.96
CA LEU A 238 -18.74 13.18 8.70
C LEU A 238 -19.99 13.90 8.16
N GLY A 239 -20.93 13.17 7.55
CA GLY A 239 -22.16 13.76 7.01
C GLY A 239 -22.19 13.85 5.48
N SER A 240 -23.05 14.70 4.93
CA SER A 240 -23.16 14.94 3.48
C SER A 240 -21.96 15.73 2.94
N THR A 241 -21.81 15.78 1.61
CA THR A 241 -20.76 16.62 1.00
C THR A 241 -20.86 18.09 1.41
N GLU A 242 -22.07 18.64 1.55
CA GLU A 242 -22.30 20.04 1.95
C GLU A 242 -21.95 20.34 3.41
N SER A 243 -21.92 19.32 4.27
CA SER A 243 -21.55 19.46 5.69
C SER A 243 -20.07 19.17 5.96
N LEU A 244 -19.30 18.81 4.92
CA LEU A 244 -17.86 18.65 5.00
C LEU A 244 -17.13 19.99 4.95
N THR A 245 -17.29 20.77 6.00
CA THR A 245 -16.43 21.94 6.21
C THR A 245 -15.09 21.52 6.81
N ILE A 246 -14.08 22.37 6.68
CA ILE A 246 -12.78 22.20 7.33
C ILE A 246 -12.95 22.06 8.84
N ALA A 247 -13.82 22.87 9.46
CA ALA A 247 -14.10 22.78 10.89
C ALA A 247 -14.63 21.39 11.29
N ALA A 248 -15.53 20.80 10.48
CA ALA A 248 -16.05 19.45 10.72
C ALA A 248 -14.96 18.36 10.56
N LEU A 249 -14.08 18.53 9.57
CA LEU A 249 -12.94 17.64 9.36
C LEU A 249 -11.93 17.72 10.51
N GLU A 250 -11.65 18.92 11.01
CA GLU A 250 -10.75 19.16 12.12
C GLU A 250 -11.29 18.58 13.43
N GLN A 251 -12.58 18.76 13.70
CA GLN A 251 -13.25 18.13 14.83
C GLN A 251 -13.14 16.60 14.79
N ALA A 252 -13.38 16.01 13.62
CA ALA A 252 -13.24 14.56 13.44
C ALA A 252 -11.78 14.09 13.58
N ALA A 253 -10.80 14.89 13.14
CA ALA A 253 -9.39 14.60 13.36
C ALA A 253 -9.02 14.61 14.84
N ALA A 254 -9.49 15.61 15.58
CA ALA A 254 -9.29 15.72 17.03
C ALA A 254 -9.94 14.55 17.77
N GLU A 255 -11.18 14.19 17.42
CA GLU A 255 -11.86 13.03 18.00
C GLU A 255 -11.09 11.73 17.71
N LEU A 256 -10.64 11.51 16.47
CA LEU A 256 -9.80 10.36 16.13
C LEU A 256 -8.44 10.35 16.81
N GLN A 257 -7.92 11.52 17.21
CA GLN A 257 -6.67 11.64 17.93
C GLN A 257 -6.81 11.26 19.40
N THR A 258 -8.00 11.43 20.02
CA THR A 258 -8.23 10.99 21.40
C THR A 258 -8.03 9.49 21.59
N TYR A 259 -8.32 8.67 20.57
CA TYR A 259 -8.10 7.22 20.61
C TYR A 259 -6.62 6.80 20.55
N LEU A 260 -5.69 7.74 20.41
CA LEU A 260 -4.25 7.48 20.52
C LEU A 260 -3.69 7.69 21.92
N ALA A 261 -4.39 8.43 22.79
CA ALA A 261 -3.99 8.68 24.18
C ALA A 261 -4.29 7.46 25.06
#